data_AF-A0A803JLG0-F1
#
_entry.id   AF-A0A803JLG0-F1
#
_cell.length_a   1.000
_cell.length_b   1.000
_cell.length_c   1.000
_cell.angle_alpha   90.00
_cell.angle_beta   90.00
_cell.angle_gamma   90.00
#
_symmetry.space_group_name_H-M   'P 1'
#
loop_
_entity.id
_entity.type
_entity.pdbx_description
1 polymer ?
#
loop_
_entity_poly.entity_id
_entity_poly.type
_entity_poly.pdbx_seq_one_letter_code
_entity_poly.pdbx_strand_id
1 'polypeptide(L)'
;MQHVVKNTSTGDSYFFREKRDGLDRLDIVQWIFPPKKPFVKKTVGKFYVSESQENRLYIINGSDLWTPYFSKFPQSLCNEPCPPGYRKSKIQGAQSCCYDCVRCVEGEMSNTTDASSCFKCPASQRSNSQRDGCVPKYIKCLSYEEPLGTSLASAAFLLSITCAVIQGIFIKYRETPIVRANNRYLSCLLLISLMLCFLCTLLFIGRPTQICCLLRQVTFGIVFTISVSSVLAKTLTVIIAFNATKPGSKLKKYVGTQLPIVLVIICSLGSTVISAVWMVSNPPFSDTDDVSYVDSVILLCNEGSIIYFFSVIGYMGTLALLSFIAAFLAKDFPDRFNEAKNITFSMLGFGSVWGAFVPAYLSSTGTKVVAVEIFAILSSAAGLLGCIFFPKCYIIFLRPELNTRDSIMHK
;
A
#
# COMPACT_ATOMS: atom_id res chain seq x y z
N MET A 1 -31.68 -43.37 71.60
CA MET A 1 -30.64 -42.83 72.51
C MET A 1 -29.63 -42.08 71.67
N GLN A 2 -29.50 -40.80 71.94
CA GLN A 2 -28.69 -39.82 71.21
C GLN A 2 -27.20 -39.98 71.54
N HIS A 3 -26.35 -39.77 70.52
CA HIS A 3 -24.94 -39.37 70.57
C HIS A 3 -24.08 -39.90 71.74
N VAL A 4 -23.39 -41.03 71.50
CA VAL A 4 -22.28 -41.47 72.38
C VAL A 4 -20.96 -41.10 71.70
N VAL A 5 -20.27 -40.09 72.24
CA VAL A 5 -18.86 -39.84 71.92
C VAL A 5 -18.03 -40.63 72.92
N LYS A 6 -17.26 -41.60 72.43
CA LYS A 6 -16.32 -42.36 73.25
C LYS A 6 -14.91 -42.01 72.79
N ASN A 7 -14.16 -41.32 73.64
CA ASN A 7 -12.73 -41.08 73.41
C ASN A 7 -11.95 -42.32 73.85
N THR A 8 -11.26 -42.96 72.92
CA THR A 8 -10.26 -43.98 73.24
C THR A 8 -8.93 -43.33 73.63
N SER A 9 -8.06 -44.08 74.32
CA SER A 9 -6.74 -43.65 74.80
C SER A 9 -5.76 -43.20 73.71
N THR A 10 -6.15 -43.29 72.43
CA THR A 10 -5.40 -42.79 71.26
C THR A 10 -5.92 -41.45 70.72
N GLY A 11 -6.95 -40.85 71.34
CA GLY A 11 -7.46 -39.51 71.00
C GLY A 11 -8.41 -39.44 69.80
N ASP A 12 -8.86 -40.58 69.26
CA ASP A 12 -9.85 -40.62 68.17
C ASP A 12 -11.28 -40.64 68.72
N SER A 13 -12.16 -39.77 68.19
CA SER A 13 -13.59 -39.69 68.52
C SER A 13 -14.43 -40.33 67.41
N TYR A 14 -15.25 -41.34 67.74
CA TYR A 14 -16.12 -42.02 66.78
C TYR A 14 -17.57 -41.55 66.87
N PHE A 15 -18.19 -41.25 65.74
CA PHE A 15 -19.63 -40.99 65.64
C PHE A 15 -20.33 -42.19 64.99
N PHE A 16 -21.18 -42.89 65.75
CA PHE A 16 -22.04 -43.93 65.17
C PHE A 16 -23.41 -43.33 64.81
N ARG A 17 -23.76 -43.35 63.52
CA ARG A 17 -25.10 -42.96 63.02
C ARG A 17 -25.71 -44.10 62.19
N GLU A 18 -27.03 -44.14 62.11
CA GLU A 18 -27.91 -45.25 61.65
C GLU A 18 -27.68 -45.83 60.23
N LYS A 19 -26.75 -45.30 59.43
CA LYS A 19 -26.23 -45.98 58.23
C LYS A 19 -24.80 -46.40 58.48
N ARG A 20 -24.56 -47.70 58.30
CA ARG A 20 -23.45 -48.51 58.83
C ARG A 20 -22.04 -48.20 58.26
N ASP A 21 -21.71 -46.94 57.94
CA ASP A 21 -20.38 -46.55 57.41
C ASP A 21 -19.75 -45.45 58.28
N GLY A 22 -19.16 -45.84 59.41
CA GLY A 22 -18.39 -44.94 60.29
C GLY A 22 -16.95 -44.79 59.83
N LEU A 23 -16.72 -44.10 58.72
CA LEU A 23 -15.38 -43.89 58.15
C LEU A 23 -15.06 -42.39 57.99
N ASP A 24 -14.65 -41.78 59.09
CA ASP A 24 -14.27 -40.36 59.15
C ASP A 24 -12.82 -40.13 58.65
N ARG A 25 -12.00 -41.19 58.61
CA ARG A 25 -10.57 -41.13 58.27
C ARG A 25 -10.09 -42.38 57.53
N LEU A 26 -9.32 -42.16 56.47
CA LEU A 26 -8.61 -43.19 55.71
C LEU A 26 -7.10 -42.96 55.81
N ASP A 27 -6.34 -44.00 56.13
CA ASP A 27 -4.89 -43.97 56.09
C ASP A 27 -4.40 -44.40 54.70
N ILE A 28 -3.51 -43.60 54.09
CA ILE A 28 -2.85 -43.91 52.83
C ILE A 28 -1.54 -44.61 53.15
N VAL A 29 -1.38 -45.82 52.62
CA VAL A 29 -0.26 -46.71 52.93
C VAL A 29 0.51 -47.06 51.66
N GLN A 30 1.83 -47.03 51.77
CA GLN A 30 2.76 -47.47 50.73
C GLN A 30 3.36 -48.82 51.13
N TRP A 31 3.42 -49.73 50.16
CA TRP A 31 4.06 -51.02 50.29
C TRP A 31 5.37 -51.01 49.51
N ILE A 32 6.48 -51.28 50.19
CA ILE A 32 7.83 -51.33 49.59
C ILE A 32 8.30 -52.77 49.62
N PHE A 33 8.79 -53.27 48.48
CA PHE A 33 9.27 -54.65 48.31
C PHE A 33 10.78 -54.64 48.00
N PRO A 34 11.66 -54.57 49.02
CA PRO A 34 13.09 -54.57 48.79
C PRO A 34 13.59 -55.95 48.37
N PRO A 35 14.64 -56.05 47.53
CA PRO A 35 15.20 -57.34 47.13
C PRO A 35 15.74 -58.11 48.35
N LYS A 36 15.31 -59.36 48.51
CA LYS A 36 15.75 -60.29 49.58
C LYS A 36 15.40 -59.85 51.02
N LYS A 37 14.43 -58.95 51.21
CA LYS A 37 13.91 -58.54 52.53
C LYS A 37 12.37 -58.66 52.57
N PRO A 38 11.75 -58.81 53.75
CA PRO A 38 10.30 -58.75 53.88
C PRO A 38 9.78 -57.39 53.42
N PHE A 39 8.53 -57.37 52.94
CA PHE A 39 7.87 -56.12 52.53
C PHE A 39 7.72 -55.18 53.73
N VAL A 40 7.83 -53.87 53.47
CA VAL A 40 7.67 -52.82 54.48
C VAL A 40 6.42 -52.02 54.14
N LYS A 41 5.49 -51.94 55.09
CA LYS A 41 4.30 -51.08 55.01
C LYS A 41 4.58 -49.77 55.74
N LYS A 42 4.45 -48.64 55.04
CA LYS A 42 4.65 -47.28 55.58
C LYS A 42 3.38 -46.46 55.37
N THR A 43 2.87 -45.82 56.41
CA THR A 43 1.77 -44.84 56.25
C THR A 43 2.36 -43.53 55.71
N VAL A 44 1.83 -43.08 54.58
CA VAL A 44 2.35 -41.94 53.79
C VAL A 44 1.36 -40.80 53.66
N GLY A 45 0.15 -40.95 54.16
CA GLY A 45 -0.84 -39.88 54.19
C GLY A 45 -2.10 -40.26 54.94
N LYS A 46 -2.98 -39.28 55.12
CA LYS A 46 -4.30 -39.42 55.73
C LYS A 46 -5.30 -38.62 54.92
N PHE A 47 -6.48 -39.19 54.72
CA PHE A 47 -7.60 -38.55 54.04
C PHE A 47 -8.77 -38.46 55.02
N TYR A 48 -9.26 -37.24 55.23
CA TYR A 48 -10.38 -36.98 56.13
C TYR A 48 -11.62 -36.65 55.28
N VAL A 49 -12.71 -37.38 55.55
CA VAL A 49 -14.01 -37.16 54.92
C VAL A 49 -14.81 -36.27 55.86
N SER A 50 -15.10 -35.04 55.45
CA SER A 50 -15.91 -34.10 56.25
C SER A 50 -17.23 -33.83 55.53
N GLU A 51 -18.36 -33.93 56.22
CA GLU A 51 -19.68 -33.59 55.67
C GLU A 51 -19.81 -32.09 55.31
N SER A 52 -18.97 -31.22 55.89
CA SER A 52 -18.95 -29.79 55.60
C SER A 52 -17.85 -29.42 54.59
N GLN A 53 -18.09 -29.76 53.33
CA GLN A 53 -17.56 -29.16 52.09
C GLN A 53 -16.05 -29.04 51.81
N GLU A 54 -15.14 -29.64 52.58
CA GLU A 54 -13.75 -29.85 52.09
C GLU A 54 -13.19 -31.19 52.55
N ASN A 55 -13.09 -32.14 51.63
CA ASN A 55 -12.29 -33.35 51.84
C ASN A 55 -10.81 -32.94 51.92
N ARG A 56 -10.12 -33.28 53.01
CA ARG A 56 -8.72 -32.87 53.22
C ARG A 56 -7.78 -34.06 53.08
N LEU A 57 -6.94 -33.99 52.06
CA LEU A 57 -5.85 -34.94 51.81
C LEU A 57 -4.56 -34.40 52.41
N TYR A 58 -3.97 -35.14 53.35
CA TYR A 58 -2.66 -34.86 53.91
C TYR A 58 -1.66 -35.93 53.49
N ILE A 59 -0.62 -35.55 52.75
CA ILE A 59 0.48 -36.44 52.36
C ILE A 59 1.70 -36.10 53.21
N ILE A 60 2.22 -37.09 53.92
CA ILE A 60 3.41 -36.97 54.76
C ILE A 60 4.63 -37.13 53.86
N ASN A 61 5.33 -36.03 53.56
CA ASN A 61 6.55 -35.99 52.74
C ASN A 61 6.35 -36.55 51.31
N GLY A 62 5.70 -35.78 50.43
CA GLY A 62 5.41 -36.19 49.05
C GLY A 62 6.64 -36.52 48.18
N SER A 63 7.83 -36.02 48.53
CA SER A 63 9.10 -36.29 47.84
C SER A 63 9.66 -37.69 48.09
N ASP A 64 9.34 -38.32 49.23
CA ASP A 64 9.87 -39.64 49.63
C ASP A 64 9.03 -40.83 49.11
N LEU A 65 7.89 -40.56 48.45
CA LEU A 65 6.97 -41.60 47.98
C LEU A 65 7.57 -42.49 46.89
N TRP A 66 8.55 -42.02 46.13
CA TRP A 66 9.06 -42.74 44.96
C TRP A 66 10.54 -43.12 45.07
N THR A 67 11.24 -42.65 46.10
CA THR A 67 12.65 -42.96 46.39
C THR A 67 12.76 -44.38 46.99
N PRO A 68 13.78 -45.19 46.64
CA PRO A 68 14.94 -44.90 45.79
C PRO A 68 14.74 -45.19 44.29
N TYR A 69 13.57 -45.70 43.89
CA TYR A 69 13.38 -46.26 42.55
C TYR A 69 13.17 -45.20 41.46
N PHE A 70 12.49 -44.10 41.78
CA PHE A 70 12.29 -42.98 40.85
C PHE A 70 12.70 -41.65 41.49
N SER A 71 13.39 -40.82 40.73
CA SER A 71 13.80 -39.46 41.15
C SER A 71 12.67 -38.44 41.04
N LYS A 72 11.63 -38.73 40.25
CA LYS A 72 10.41 -37.95 40.09
C LYS A 72 9.21 -38.89 40.04
N PHE A 73 8.02 -38.40 40.40
CA PHE A 73 6.79 -39.18 40.30
C PHE A 73 6.50 -39.54 38.83
N PRO A 74 6.03 -40.76 38.53
CA PRO A 74 5.63 -41.14 37.18
C PRO A 74 4.34 -40.40 36.79
N GLN A 75 4.32 -39.82 35.59
CA GLN A 75 3.12 -39.21 35.04
C GLN A 75 2.31 -40.25 34.26
N SER A 76 1.04 -40.43 34.62
CA SER A 76 0.11 -41.32 33.92
C SER A 76 -0.54 -40.60 32.75
N LEU A 77 0.26 -40.23 31.75
CA LEU A 77 -0.20 -39.61 30.50
C LEU A 77 -0.26 -40.65 29.39
N CYS A 78 -1.32 -40.61 28.57
CA CYS A 78 -1.46 -41.48 27.41
C CYS A 78 -0.49 -41.10 26.28
N ASN A 79 -0.27 -39.80 26.12
CA ASN A 79 0.62 -39.19 25.14
C ASN A 79 1.21 -37.89 25.72
N GLU A 80 2.29 -37.41 25.13
CA GLU A 80 2.87 -36.13 25.54
C GLU A 80 1.92 -34.97 25.23
N PRO A 81 1.93 -33.89 26.04
CA PRO A 81 1.15 -32.68 25.77
C PRO A 81 1.57 -32.05 24.44
N CYS A 82 0.60 -31.54 23.68
CA CYS A 82 0.93 -30.95 22.38
C CYS A 82 1.77 -29.67 22.53
N PRO A 83 2.86 -29.50 21.77
CA PRO A 83 3.62 -28.26 21.80
C PRO A 83 2.81 -27.10 21.20
N PRO A 84 3.20 -25.84 21.47
CA PRO A 84 2.66 -24.68 20.76
C PRO A 84 2.73 -24.87 19.23
N GLY A 85 1.74 -24.35 18.51
CA GLY A 85 1.55 -24.58 17.07
C GLY A 85 0.74 -25.81 16.68
N TYR A 86 0.34 -26.62 17.68
CA TYR A 86 -0.47 -27.81 17.51
C TYR A 86 -1.75 -27.72 18.34
N ARG A 87 -2.78 -28.44 17.88
CA ARG A 87 -4.04 -28.67 18.59
C ARG A 87 -4.28 -30.15 18.80
N LYS A 88 -5.06 -30.45 19.83
CA LYS A 88 -5.58 -31.79 20.07
C LYS A 88 -6.49 -32.23 18.93
N SER A 89 -6.36 -33.49 18.54
CA SER A 89 -7.24 -34.18 17.63
C SER A 89 -7.69 -35.48 18.26
N LYS A 90 -9.01 -35.74 18.24
CA LYS A 90 -9.58 -36.93 18.85
C LYS A 90 -9.23 -38.16 18.01
N ILE A 91 -8.66 -39.18 18.65
CA ILE A 91 -8.43 -40.49 18.04
C ILE A 91 -9.72 -41.30 18.14
N GLN A 92 -10.23 -41.82 17.01
CA GLN A 92 -11.43 -42.66 17.02
C GLN A 92 -11.14 -43.99 17.75
N GLY A 93 -12.02 -44.37 18.68
CA GLY A 93 -11.90 -45.60 19.46
C GLY A 93 -11.00 -45.52 20.70
N ALA A 94 -10.26 -44.42 20.91
CA ALA A 94 -9.43 -44.21 22.09
C ALA A 94 -10.19 -43.53 23.24
N GLN A 95 -9.65 -43.61 24.46
CA GLN A 95 -10.17 -42.90 25.64
C GLN A 95 -9.98 -41.38 25.51
N SER A 96 -10.81 -40.58 26.20
CA SER A 96 -10.80 -39.11 26.10
C SER A 96 -9.47 -38.44 26.47
N CYS A 97 -8.62 -39.10 27.25
CA CYS A 97 -7.28 -38.62 27.61
C CYS A 97 -6.21 -38.88 26.54
N CYS A 98 -6.51 -39.71 25.54
CA CYS A 98 -5.62 -40.05 24.44
C CYS A 98 -5.99 -39.25 23.19
N TYR A 99 -5.07 -38.45 22.69
CA TYR A 99 -5.27 -37.61 21.52
C TYR A 99 -4.00 -37.53 20.67
N ASP A 100 -4.18 -37.09 19.43
CA ASP A 100 -3.07 -36.81 18.52
C ASP A 100 -2.83 -35.30 18.43
N CYS A 101 -1.59 -34.90 18.14
CA CYS A 101 -1.21 -33.50 18.00
C CYS A 101 -1.18 -33.12 16.53
N VAL A 102 -2.17 -32.36 16.09
CA VAL A 102 -2.28 -31.90 14.70
C VAL A 102 -1.88 -30.44 14.61
N ARG A 103 -1.00 -30.12 13.67
CA ARG A 103 -0.53 -28.75 13.45
C ARG A 103 -1.69 -27.83 13.04
N CYS A 104 -1.74 -26.62 13.59
CA CYS A 104 -2.75 -25.60 13.22
C CYS A 104 -2.78 -25.37 11.71
N VAL A 105 -3.88 -25.00 11.08
CA VAL A 105 -3.91 -24.72 9.63
C VAL A 105 -3.28 -23.36 9.29
N GLU A 106 -3.05 -23.07 8.01
CA GLU A 106 -2.51 -21.76 7.61
C GLU A 106 -3.44 -20.61 8.02
N GLY A 107 -2.85 -19.56 8.59
CA GLY A 107 -3.60 -18.42 9.14
C GLY A 107 -4.10 -18.63 10.57
N GLU A 108 -3.95 -19.82 11.15
CA GLU A 108 -4.25 -20.11 12.55
C GLU A 108 -2.99 -20.40 13.36
N MET A 109 -3.05 -20.13 14.66
CA MET A 109 -1.95 -20.34 15.59
C MET A 109 -2.42 -20.85 16.96
N SER A 110 -1.49 -21.36 17.76
CA SER A 110 -1.69 -21.79 19.14
C SER A 110 -0.44 -21.49 19.95
N ASN A 111 -0.49 -20.58 20.92
CA ASN A 111 0.68 -20.24 21.75
C ASN A 111 0.78 -21.04 23.05
N THR A 112 -0.28 -21.78 23.42
CA THR A 112 -0.34 -22.55 24.66
C THR A 112 0.00 -24.01 24.41
N THR A 113 0.76 -24.61 25.33
CA THR A 113 0.95 -26.06 25.37
C THR A 113 -0.40 -26.74 25.62
N ASP A 114 -0.63 -27.84 24.93
CA ASP A 114 -1.78 -28.73 25.10
C ASP A 114 -3.15 -28.12 24.74
N ALA A 115 -3.15 -27.21 23.75
CA ALA A 115 -4.34 -26.50 23.29
C ALA A 115 -5.39 -27.42 22.65
N SER A 116 -6.67 -27.19 22.96
CA SER A 116 -7.80 -27.91 22.34
C SER A 116 -8.08 -27.47 20.89
N SER A 117 -7.79 -26.22 20.56
CA SER A 117 -8.11 -25.62 19.26
C SER A 117 -7.11 -24.52 18.92
N CYS A 118 -6.93 -24.27 17.63
CA CYS A 118 -6.16 -23.12 17.14
C CYS A 118 -7.08 -21.92 16.93
N PHE A 119 -6.51 -20.73 16.90
CA PHE A 119 -7.24 -19.49 16.67
C PHE A 119 -6.65 -18.72 15.51
N LYS A 120 -7.52 -18.01 14.78
CA LYS A 120 -7.13 -17.28 13.57
C LYS A 120 -6.40 -15.99 13.91
N CYS A 121 -5.31 -15.69 13.19
CA CYS A 121 -4.62 -14.42 13.32
C CYS A 121 -5.50 -13.25 12.84
N PRO A 122 -5.32 -12.04 13.40
CA PRO A 122 -5.96 -10.82 12.91
C PRO A 122 -5.67 -10.59 11.42
N ALA A 123 -6.54 -9.88 10.70
CA ALA A 123 -6.42 -9.67 9.24
C ALA A 123 -5.07 -9.07 8.79
N SER A 124 -4.48 -8.19 9.62
CA SER A 124 -3.19 -7.52 9.40
C SER A 124 -1.96 -8.41 9.68
N GLN A 125 -2.17 -9.59 10.23
CA GLN A 125 -1.13 -10.51 10.65
C GLN A 125 -1.33 -11.90 10.01
N ARG A 126 -0.26 -12.67 9.94
CA ARG A 126 -0.23 -14.05 9.49
C ARG A 126 0.40 -14.92 10.58
N SER A 127 0.06 -16.20 10.58
CA SER A 127 0.77 -17.15 11.44
C SER A 127 2.24 -17.23 11.03
N ASN A 128 3.16 -17.28 12.00
CA ASN A 128 4.56 -17.56 11.73
C ASN A 128 4.78 -19.03 11.31
N SER A 129 6.01 -19.39 10.94
CA SER A 129 6.34 -20.75 10.47
C SER A 129 6.03 -21.82 11.53
N GLN A 130 6.31 -21.55 12.81
CA GLN A 130 6.04 -22.48 13.92
C GLN A 130 4.54 -22.62 14.24
N ARG A 131 3.70 -21.67 13.78
CA ARG A 131 2.28 -21.53 14.12
C ARG A 131 2.00 -21.30 15.60
N ASP A 132 2.99 -20.78 16.32
CA ASP A 132 2.91 -20.43 17.75
C ASP A 132 2.68 -18.93 17.99
N GLY A 133 2.68 -18.12 16.93
CA GLY A 133 2.48 -16.68 17.02
C GLY A 133 2.01 -16.04 15.71
N CYS A 134 1.45 -14.84 15.83
CA CYS A 134 1.09 -14.00 14.69
C CYS A 134 2.18 -12.96 14.42
N VAL A 135 2.58 -12.84 13.16
CA VAL A 135 3.57 -11.87 12.67
C VAL A 135 2.93 -10.98 11.60
N PRO A 136 3.38 -9.73 11.41
CA PRO A 136 2.83 -8.87 10.35
C PRO A 136 2.94 -9.52 8.96
N LYS A 137 1.92 -9.32 8.12
CA LYS A 137 1.96 -9.74 6.70
C LYS A 137 3.01 -8.93 5.92
N TYR A 138 3.54 -9.51 4.85
CA TYR A 138 4.44 -8.78 3.95
C TYR A 138 3.68 -7.69 3.20
N ILE A 139 4.28 -6.50 3.06
CA ILE A 139 3.69 -5.40 2.31
C ILE A 139 4.09 -5.54 0.84
N LYS A 140 3.11 -5.72 -0.04
CA LYS A 140 3.29 -5.61 -1.50
C LYS A 140 2.93 -4.19 -1.94
N CYS A 141 3.87 -3.55 -2.62
CA CYS A 141 3.72 -2.25 -3.26
C CYS A 141 4.55 -2.25 -4.55
N LEU A 142 4.33 -1.29 -5.44
CA LEU A 142 5.16 -1.15 -6.65
C LEU A 142 6.57 -0.71 -6.24
N SER A 143 7.48 -1.67 -6.05
CA SER A 143 8.81 -1.45 -5.52
C SER A 143 9.82 -1.08 -6.62
N TYR A 144 10.85 -0.31 -6.27
CA TYR A 144 12.01 -0.06 -7.13
C TYR A 144 12.81 -1.32 -7.45
N GLU A 145 12.68 -2.36 -6.63
CA GLU A 145 13.35 -3.65 -6.80
C GLU A 145 12.67 -4.55 -7.83
N GLU A 146 11.39 -4.28 -8.15
CA GLU A 146 10.65 -5.03 -9.17
C GLU A 146 10.96 -4.47 -10.57
N PRO A 147 11.08 -5.31 -11.60
CA PRO A 147 11.48 -4.89 -12.95
C PRO A 147 10.55 -3.83 -13.55
N LEU A 148 9.26 -3.89 -13.23
CA LEU A 148 8.28 -2.88 -13.64
C LEU A 148 8.54 -1.53 -12.97
N GLY A 149 8.80 -1.51 -11.66
CA GLY A 149 9.11 -0.28 -10.93
C GLY A 149 10.45 0.32 -11.37
N THR A 150 11.49 -0.49 -11.54
CA THR A 150 12.80 -0.03 -12.03
C THR A 150 12.73 0.56 -13.44
N SER A 151 12.00 -0.10 -14.36
CA SER A 151 11.86 0.39 -15.74
C SER A 151 11.08 1.70 -15.82
N LEU A 152 9.99 1.86 -15.05
CA LEU A 152 9.24 3.12 -14.99
C LEU A 152 10.06 4.25 -14.35
N ALA A 153 10.78 3.97 -13.26
CA ALA A 153 11.64 4.95 -12.60
C ALA A 153 12.78 5.40 -13.53
N SER A 154 13.47 4.46 -14.19
CA SER A 154 14.55 4.80 -15.13
C SER A 154 14.03 5.62 -16.32
N ALA A 155 12.88 5.27 -16.88
CA ALA A 155 12.24 6.05 -17.94
C ALA A 155 11.93 7.49 -17.48
N ALA A 156 11.38 7.66 -16.27
CA ALA A 156 11.12 8.97 -15.68
C ALA A 156 12.41 9.81 -15.56
N PHE A 157 13.49 9.24 -15.03
CA PHE A 157 14.78 9.92 -14.93
C PHE A 157 15.36 10.31 -16.29
N LEU A 158 15.36 9.39 -17.26
CA LEU A 158 15.87 9.65 -18.61
C LEU A 158 15.09 10.77 -19.31
N LEU A 159 13.76 10.75 -19.23
CA LEU A 159 12.91 11.79 -19.80
C LEU A 159 13.10 13.14 -19.10
N SER A 160 13.25 13.15 -17.77
CA SER A 160 13.56 14.36 -17.01
C SER A 160 14.92 14.96 -17.41
N ILE A 161 15.96 14.13 -17.55
CA ILE A 161 17.28 14.56 -18.03
C ILE A 161 17.17 15.13 -19.45
N THR A 162 16.41 14.48 -20.33
CA THR A 162 16.17 14.95 -21.70
C THR A 162 15.50 16.32 -21.71
N CYS A 163 14.48 16.54 -20.86
CA CYS A 163 13.87 17.85 -20.65
C CYS A 163 14.89 18.90 -20.20
N ALA A 164 15.73 18.58 -19.22
CA ALA A 164 16.75 19.49 -18.71
C ALA A 164 17.79 19.87 -19.78
N VAL A 165 18.20 18.91 -20.61
CA VAL A 165 19.11 19.14 -21.74
C VAL A 165 18.46 20.07 -22.77
N ILE A 166 17.21 19.80 -23.17
CA ILE A 166 16.45 20.64 -24.10
C ILE A 166 16.29 22.06 -23.52
N GLN A 167 15.97 22.17 -22.24
CA GLN A 167 15.89 23.45 -21.54
C GLN A 167 17.22 24.21 -21.58
N GLY A 168 18.34 23.53 -21.31
CA GLY A 168 19.68 24.11 -21.41
C GLY A 168 20.01 24.62 -22.83
N ILE A 169 19.60 23.87 -23.85
CA ILE A 169 19.73 24.29 -25.27
C ILE A 169 18.93 25.56 -25.53
N PHE A 170 17.66 25.63 -25.10
CA PHE A 170 16.83 26.81 -25.28
C PHE A 170 17.37 28.04 -24.55
N ILE A 171 18.03 27.86 -23.41
CA ILE A 171 18.71 28.95 -22.68
C ILE A 171 19.99 29.38 -23.42
N LYS A 172 20.80 28.43 -23.91
CA LYS A 172 22.05 28.74 -24.63
C LYS A 172 21.80 29.44 -25.96
N TYR A 173 20.80 29.00 -26.72
CA TYR A 173 20.45 29.55 -28.03
C TYR A 173 19.32 30.58 -27.96
N ARG A 174 19.19 31.29 -26.84
CA ARG A 174 18.09 32.24 -26.56
C ARG A 174 17.92 33.33 -27.63
N GLU A 175 19.04 33.79 -28.20
CA GLU A 175 19.08 34.88 -29.19
C GLU A 175 18.74 34.41 -30.61
N THR A 176 18.59 33.10 -30.83
CA THR A 176 18.22 32.58 -32.15
C THR A 176 16.77 32.95 -32.50
N PRO A 177 16.50 33.28 -33.77
CA PRO A 177 15.17 33.71 -34.19
C PRO A 177 14.11 32.62 -34.00
N ILE A 178 14.47 31.33 -34.06
CA ILE A 178 13.57 30.21 -33.73
C ILE A 178 13.09 30.29 -32.28
N VAL A 179 13.99 30.44 -31.30
CA VAL A 179 13.62 30.49 -29.87
C VAL A 179 12.86 31.78 -29.54
N ARG A 180 13.24 32.90 -30.16
CA ARG A 180 12.58 34.21 -29.95
C ARG A 180 11.18 34.26 -30.55
N ALA A 181 10.96 33.63 -31.70
CA ALA A 181 9.65 33.50 -32.34
C ALA A 181 8.69 32.62 -31.52
N ASN A 182 9.22 31.70 -30.71
CA ASN A 182 8.47 30.65 -30.05
C ASN A 182 8.11 30.96 -28.57
N ASN A 183 7.71 32.21 -28.30
CA ASN A 183 7.38 32.75 -26.99
C ASN A 183 8.15 32.07 -25.84
N ARG A 184 9.42 32.50 -25.67
CA ARG A 184 10.41 31.85 -24.79
C ARG A 184 9.87 31.48 -23.40
N TYR A 185 9.06 32.35 -22.80
CA TYR A 185 8.53 32.14 -21.45
C TYR A 185 7.60 30.92 -21.38
N LEU A 186 6.68 30.75 -22.33
CA LEU A 186 5.76 29.60 -22.37
C LEU A 186 6.50 28.30 -22.67
N SER A 187 7.46 28.32 -23.60
CA SER A 187 8.24 27.13 -23.94
C SER A 187 9.13 26.68 -22.77
N CYS A 188 9.73 27.62 -22.04
CA CYS A 188 10.48 27.35 -20.81
C CYS A 188 9.56 26.82 -19.69
N LEU A 189 8.40 27.44 -19.50
CA LEU A 189 7.43 26.99 -18.50
C LEU A 189 6.95 25.56 -18.78
N LEU A 190 6.66 25.26 -20.04
CA LEU A 190 6.26 23.91 -20.48
C LEU A 190 7.37 22.87 -20.27
N LEU A 191 8.64 23.19 -20.55
CA LEU A 191 9.75 22.26 -20.30
C LEU A 191 9.97 22.01 -18.81
N ILE A 192 9.90 23.06 -17.99
CA ILE A 192 10.01 22.92 -16.53
C ILE A 192 8.85 22.09 -15.98
N SER A 193 7.62 22.33 -16.43
CA SER A 193 6.47 21.56 -15.98
C SER A 193 6.55 20.10 -16.43
N LEU A 194 6.97 19.82 -17.67
CA LEU A 194 7.19 18.44 -18.14
C LEU A 194 8.29 17.72 -17.35
N MET A 195 9.39 18.41 -17.03
CA MET A 195 10.44 17.86 -16.16
C MET A 195 9.89 17.47 -14.79
N LEU A 196 9.08 18.36 -14.18
CA LEU A 196 8.40 18.07 -12.91
C LEU A 196 7.36 16.95 -13.05
N CYS A 197 6.66 16.83 -14.18
CA CYS A 197 5.74 15.72 -14.46
C CYS A 197 6.48 14.37 -14.49
N PHE A 198 7.67 14.31 -15.08
CA PHE A 198 8.47 13.09 -15.08
C PHE A 198 8.97 12.77 -13.67
N LEU A 199 9.41 13.76 -12.89
CA LEU A 199 9.86 13.53 -11.52
C LEU A 199 8.70 13.17 -10.57
N CYS A 200 7.49 13.69 -10.78
CA CYS A 200 6.37 13.42 -9.89
C CYS A 200 5.92 11.96 -9.94
N THR A 201 6.15 11.24 -11.05
CA THR A 201 5.84 9.80 -11.13
C THR A 201 6.66 8.96 -10.16
N LEU A 202 7.82 9.45 -9.71
CA LEU A 202 8.62 8.79 -8.69
C LEU A 202 7.90 8.74 -7.33
N LEU A 203 7.00 9.69 -7.05
CA LEU A 203 6.18 9.68 -5.82
C LEU A 203 5.16 8.53 -5.80
N PHE A 204 4.89 7.91 -6.96
CA PHE A 204 3.99 6.78 -7.10
C PHE A 204 4.70 5.44 -6.83
N ILE A 205 6.04 5.41 -6.84
CA ILE A 205 6.85 4.19 -6.69
C ILE A 205 7.36 4.09 -5.25
N GLY A 206 7.36 2.87 -4.70
CA GLY A 206 7.82 2.55 -3.36
C GLY A 206 6.69 2.41 -2.35
N ARG A 207 7.06 2.44 -1.07
CA ARG A 207 6.12 2.25 0.03
C ARG A 207 5.26 3.51 0.20
N PRO A 208 3.93 3.44 0.05
CA PRO A 208 3.06 4.59 0.26
C PRO A 208 3.11 4.99 1.73
N THR A 209 3.51 6.23 1.98
CA THR A 209 3.35 6.90 3.28
C THR A 209 2.18 7.87 3.16
N GLN A 210 1.61 8.30 4.30
CA GLN A 210 0.52 9.27 4.30
C GLN A 210 0.89 10.54 3.51
N ILE A 211 2.11 11.04 3.69
CA ILE A 211 2.60 12.24 2.99
C ILE A 211 2.73 11.98 1.48
N CYS A 212 3.25 10.82 1.07
CA CYS A 212 3.34 10.46 -0.34
C CYS A 212 1.94 10.39 -0.99
N CYS A 213 0.96 9.77 -0.33
CA CYS A 213 -0.40 9.66 -0.87
C CYS A 213 -1.03 11.03 -1.13
N LEU A 214 -0.83 11.99 -0.21
CA LEU A 214 -1.31 13.36 -0.34
C LEU A 214 -0.62 14.10 -1.49
N LEU A 215 0.72 14.05 -1.53
CA LEU A 215 1.49 14.83 -2.50
C LEU A 215 1.38 14.30 -3.92
N ARG A 216 1.28 12.98 -4.09
CA ARG A 216 1.25 12.29 -5.38
C ARG A 216 0.21 12.86 -6.35
N GLN A 217 -1.06 12.83 -5.95
CA GLN A 217 -2.17 13.25 -6.81
C GLN A 217 -2.23 14.78 -6.99
N VAL A 218 -1.98 15.54 -5.93
CA VAL A 218 -1.99 17.01 -5.98
C VAL A 218 -0.86 17.54 -6.87
N THR A 219 0.35 17.01 -6.70
CA THR A 219 1.52 17.40 -7.51
C THR A 219 1.27 17.05 -8.97
N PHE A 220 0.80 15.84 -9.25
CA PHE A 220 0.43 15.43 -10.59
C PHE A 220 -0.61 16.41 -11.19
N GLY A 221 -1.76 16.60 -10.53
CA GLY A 221 -2.84 17.44 -11.05
C GLY A 221 -2.40 18.88 -11.36
N ILE A 222 -1.65 19.51 -10.46
CA ILE A 222 -1.19 20.90 -10.63
C ILE A 222 -0.14 21.01 -11.74
N VAL A 223 0.92 20.21 -11.70
CA VAL A 223 2.03 20.30 -12.66
C VAL A 223 1.57 19.95 -14.07
N PHE A 224 0.68 18.96 -14.19
CA PHE A 224 0.12 18.55 -15.46
C PHE A 224 -0.85 19.59 -16.02
N THR A 225 -1.64 20.25 -15.16
CA THR A 225 -2.46 21.41 -15.54
C THR A 225 -1.61 22.56 -16.09
N ILE A 226 -0.47 22.89 -15.46
CA ILE A 226 0.46 23.91 -15.96
C ILE A 226 0.97 23.53 -17.36
N SER A 227 1.29 22.26 -17.58
CA SER A 227 1.76 21.76 -18.88
C SER A 227 0.70 21.94 -19.97
N VAL A 228 -0.53 21.44 -19.74
CA VAL A 228 -1.62 21.50 -20.73
C VAL A 228 -2.06 22.95 -20.98
N SER A 229 -2.17 23.76 -19.94
CA SER A 229 -2.52 25.18 -20.08
C SER A 229 -1.44 25.98 -20.80
N SER A 230 -0.16 25.62 -20.64
CA SER A 230 0.93 26.24 -21.41
C SER A 230 0.82 25.92 -22.91
N VAL A 231 0.42 24.70 -23.26
CA VAL A 231 0.15 24.33 -24.66
C VAL A 231 -1.06 25.09 -25.21
N LEU A 232 -2.14 25.18 -24.44
CA LEU A 232 -3.32 25.97 -24.81
C LEU A 232 -2.98 27.46 -25.02
N ALA A 233 -2.24 28.06 -24.09
CA ALA A 233 -1.81 29.44 -24.19
C ALA A 233 -0.93 29.67 -25.42
N LYS A 234 -0.09 28.69 -25.76
CA LYS A 234 0.76 28.72 -26.93
C LYS A 234 -0.03 28.65 -28.24
N THR A 235 -0.99 27.73 -28.36
CA THR A 235 -1.85 27.64 -29.56
C THR A 235 -2.70 28.89 -29.73
N LEU A 236 -3.29 29.40 -28.64
CA LEU A 236 -4.03 30.67 -28.67
C LEU A 236 -3.16 31.86 -29.09
N THR A 237 -1.89 31.90 -28.65
CA THR A 237 -0.95 32.95 -29.09
C THR A 237 -0.75 32.93 -30.61
N VAL A 238 -0.63 31.74 -31.21
CA VAL A 238 -0.53 31.58 -32.67
C VAL A 238 -1.81 32.07 -33.37
N ILE A 239 -2.98 31.67 -32.86
CA ILE A 239 -4.28 32.10 -33.41
C ILE A 239 -4.45 33.62 -33.34
N ILE A 240 -4.08 34.24 -32.22
CA ILE A 240 -4.16 35.69 -32.02
C ILE A 240 -3.19 36.40 -32.96
N ALA A 241 -1.95 35.92 -33.08
CA ALA A 241 -0.95 36.51 -33.95
C ALA A 241 -1.39 36.50 -35.42
N PHE A 242 -1.92 35.37 -35.91
CA PHE A 242 -2.40 35.25 -37.29
C PHE A 242 -3.66 36.06 -37.54
N ASN A 243 -4.66 36.04 -36.66
CA ASN A 243 -5.88 36.83 -36.88
C ASN A 243 -5.68 38.33 -36.65
N ALA A 244 -4.60 38.75 -36.00
CA ALA A 244 -4.26 40.16 -35.85
C ALA A 244 -3.65 40.79 -37.12
N THR A 245 -3.14 39.99 -38.06
CA THR A 245 -2.65 40.49 -39.36
C THR A 245 -3.79 40.84 -40.33
N LYS A 246 -5.00 40.31 -40.10
CA LYS A 246 -6.18 40.62 -40.91
C LYS A 246 -6.61 42.09 -40.72
N PRO A 247 -6.90 42.83 -41.81
CA PRO A 247 -7.33 44.22 -41.72
C PRO A 247 -8.63 44.34 -40.90
N GLY A 248 -8.70 45.32 -39.99
CA GLY A 248 -9.86 45.57 -39.12
C GLY A 248 -9.98 44.69 -37.86
N SER A 249 -9.01 43.81 -37.59
CA SER A 249 -9.07 42.88 -36.45
C SER A 249 -8.90 43.57 -35.09
N LYS A 250 -9.89 43.42 -34.20
CA LYS A 250 -9.79 43.84 -32.79
C LYS A 250 -8.71 43.07 -32.01
N LEU A 251 -8.26 41.93 -32.54
CA LEU A 251 -7.24 41.08 -31.89
C LEU A 251 -5.84 41.71 -31.88
N LYS A 252 -5.62 42.75 -32.72
CA LYS A 252 -4.35 43.48 -32.78
C LYS A 252 -3.94 44.11 -31.45
N LYS A 253 -4.91 44.47 -30.58
CA LYS A 253 -4.65 45.00 -29.23
C LYS A 253 -4.04 43.97 -28.26
N TYR A 254 -4.22 42.68 -28.52
CA TYR A 254 -3.76 41.61 -27.64
C TYR A 254 -2.39 41.05 -28.03
N VAL A 255 -1.90 41.36 -29.24
CA VAL A 255 -0.57 40.94 -29.70
C VAL A 255 0.51 41.62 -28.83
N GLY A 256 1.39 40.82 -28.23
CA GLY A 256 2.47 41.32 -27.36
C GLY A 256 2.07 41.60 -25.90
N THR A 257 0.82 41.36 -25.52
CA THR A 257 0.38 41.42 -24.11
C THR A 257 0.79 40.16 -23.33
N GLN A 258 0.84 40.24 -21.99
CA GLN A 258 1.10 39.09 -21.10
C GLN A 258 -0.10 38.13 -20.97
N LEU A 259 -1.13 38.27 -21.81
CA LEU A 259 -2.38 37.50 -21.76
C LEU A 259 -2.18 35.97 -21.74
N PRO A 260 -1.25 35.37 -22.52
CA PRO A 260 -1.01 33.93 -22.46
C PRO A 260 -0.51 33.44 -21.09
N ILE A 261 0.30 34.23 -20.39
CA ILE A 261 0.81 33.88 -19.05
C ILE A 261 -0.31 34.00 -18.02
N VAL A 262 -1.11 35.06 -18.10
CA VAL A 262 -2.30 35.24 -17.24
C VAL A 262 -3.26 34.06 -17.40
N LEU A 263 -3.48 33.58 -18.62
CA LEU A 263 -4.30 32.39 -18.87
C LEU A 263 -3.77 31.15 -18.15
N VAL A 264 -2.46 30.87 -18.25
CA VAL A 264 -1.84 29.74 -17.54
C VAL A 264 -2.04 29.85 -16.03
N ILE A 265 -1.87 31.05 -15.46
CA ILE A 265 -2.08 31.31 -14.04
C ILE A 265 -3.54 31.02 -13.64
N ILE A 266 -4.52 31.53 -14.39
CA ILE A 266 -5.94 31.30 -14.10
C ILE A 266 -6.28 29.81 -14.16
N CYS A 267 -5.83 29.10 -15.20
CA CYS A 267 -6.06 27.65 -15.30
C CYS A 267 -5.40 26.88 -14.15
N SER A 268 -4.18 27.25 -13.77
CA SER A 268 -3.46 26.59 -12.68
C SER A 268 -4.09 26.86 -11.32
N LEU A 269 -4.59 28.07 -11.10
CA LEU A 269 -5.35 28.45 -9.90
C LEU A 269 -6.64 27.62 -9.78
N GLY A 270 -7.36 27.41 -10.89
CA GLY A 270 -8.55 26.55 -10.91
C GLY A 270 -8.26 25.13 -10.41
N SER A 271 -7.24 24.49 -10.96
CA SER A 271 -6.82 23.15 -10.52
C SER A 271 -6.33 23.12 -9.07
N THR A 272 -5.65 24.18 -8.62
CA THR A 272 -5.17 24.32 -7.23
C THR A 272 -6.35 24.41 -6.25
N VAL A 273 -7.39 25.18 -6.58
CA VAL A 273 -8.61 25.30 -5.76
C VAL A 273 -9.33 23.95 -5.68
N ILE A 274 -9.51 23.26 -6.80
CA ILE A 274 -10.14 21.92 -6.82
C ILE A 274 -9.34 20.95 -5.93
N SER A 275 -8.01 20.95 -6.07
CA SER A 275 -7.13 20.10 -5.27
C SER A 275 -7.16 20.45 -3.78
N ALA A 276 -7.24 21.74 -3.43
CA ALA A 276 -7.35 22.18 -2.04
C ALA A 276 -8.67 21.75 -1.39
N VAL A 277 -9.79 21.87 -2.12
CA VAL A 277 -11.10 21.40 -1.66
C VAL A 277 -11.10 19.89 -1.45
N TRP A 278 -10.48 19.13 -2.37
CA TRP A 278 -10.32 17.69 -2.23
C TRP A 278 -9.55 17.33 -0.95
N MET A 279 -8.41 17.99 -0.72
CA MET A 279 -7.55 17.76 0.44
C MET A 279 -8.21 18.09 1.79
N VAL A 280 -9.06 19.11 1.84
CA VAL A 280 -9.77 19.47 3.08
C VAL A 280 -10.96 18.54 3.32
N SER A 281 -11.64 18.10 2.27
CA SER A 281 -12.90 17.35 2.40
C SER A 281 -12.67 15.86 2.60
N ASN A 282 -11.88 15.23 1.72
CA ASN A 282 -11.64 13.78 1.71
C ASN A 282 -10.22 13.52 1.16
N PRO A 283 -9.17 13.80 1.95
CA PRO A 283 -7.80 13.65 1.50
C PRO A 283 -7.44 12.18 1.20
N PRO A 284 -6.57 11.92 0.22
CA PRO A 284 -6.00 10.60 0.00
C PRO A 284 -5.29 10.07 1.25
N PHE A 285 -5.45 8.78 1.53
CA PHE A 285 -4.82 8.13 2.69
C PHE A 285 -4.23 6.78 2.32
N SER A 286 -3.25 6.32 3.10
CA SER A 286 -2.69 4.98 2.92
C SER A 286 -3.71 3.94 3.38
N ASP A 287 -4.03 3.00 2.51
CA ASP A 287 -5.02 1.96 2.75
C ASP A 287 -4.49 0.58 2.33
N THR A 288 -5.04 -0.47 2.92
CA THR A 288 -4.73 -1.85 2.54
C THR A 288 -5.87 -2.43 1.73
N ASP A 289 -5.55 -2.96 0.56
CA ASP A 289 -6.55 -3.60 -0.29
C ASP A 289 -7.13 -4.84 0.44
N ASP A 290 -8.46 -4.96 0.49
CA ASP A 290 -9.19 -6.02 1.22
C ASP A 290 -8.96 -7.42 0.62
N VAL A 291 -8.30 -7.50 -0.54
CA VAL A 291 -7.84 -8.75 -1.15
C VAL A 291 -6.63 -9.27 -0.37
N SER A 292 -6.91 -9.80 0.81
CA SER A 292 -5.90 -10.38 1.69
C SER A 292 -5.39 -11.70 1.12
N TYR A 293 -4.19 -11.70 0.54
CA TYR A 293 -3.45 -12.94 0.31
C TYR A 293 -3.01 -13.52 1.67
N VAL A 294 -2.80 -14.84 1.73
CA VAL A 294 -2.45 -15.56 2.97
C VAL A 294 -1.20 -14.97 3.65
N ASP A 295 -0.20 -14.58 2.86
CA ASP A 295 1.09 -14.07 3.37
C ASP A 295 1.35 -12.57 3.14
N SER A 296 0.56 -11.89 2.30
CA SER A 296 0.84 -10.50 1.91
C SER A 296 -0.39 -9.61 1.88
N VAL A 297 -0.22 -8.34 2.23
CA VAL A 297 -1.19 -7.26 2.07
C VAL A 297 -0.70 -6.31 0.99
N ILE A 298 -1.59 -5.90 0.08
CA ILE A 298 -1.26 -4.86 -0.89
C ILE A 298 -1.50 -3.51 -0.22
N LEU A 299 -0.47 -2.68 -0.12
CA LEU A 299 -0.58 -1.33 0.43
C LEU A 299 -0.68 -0.35 -0.74
N LEU A 300 -1.79 0.37 -0.80
CA LEU A 300 -2.12 1.35 -1.83
C LEU A 300 -2.42 2.69 -1.18
N CYS A 301 -2.50 3.74 -1.99
CA CYS A 301 -3.08 5.00 -1.55
C CYS A 301 -4.51 5.03 -2.06
N ASN A 302 -5.47 5.04 -1.14
CA ASN A 302 -6.87 5.29 -1.45
C ASN A 302 -7.04 6.79 -1.73
N GLU A 303 -7.71 7.13 -2.83
CA GLU A 303 -7.96 8.50 -3.25
C GLU A 303 -8.93 9.25 -2.31
N GLY A 304 -9.59 8.55 -1.38
CA GLY A 304 -10.56 9.08 -0.44
C GLY A 304 -11.92 9.35 -1.07
N SER A 305 -11.93 10.07 -2.20
CA SER A 305 -13.14 10.33 -2.97
C SER A 305 -12.91 10.23 -4.47
N ILE A 306 -13.57 9.25 -5.07
CA ILE A 306 -13.58 9.00 -6.52
C ILE A 306 -14.10 10.23 -7.28
N ILE A 307 -15.07 10.96 -6.71
CA ILE A 307 -15.66 12.15 -7.35
C ILE A 307 -14.62 13.26 -7.51
N TYR A 308 -13.86 13.57 -6.46
CA TYR A 308 -12.84 14.61 -6.52
C TYR A 308 -11.67 14.21 -7.44
N PHE A 309 -11.26 12.94 -7.40
CA PHE A 309 -10.25 12.41 -8.31
C PHE A 309 -10.65 12.58 -9.79
N PHE A 310 -11.86 12.13 -10.17
CA PHE A 310 -12.34 12.33 -11.54
C PHE A 310 -12.65 13.79 -11.86
N SER A 311 -12.93 14.64 -10.88
CA SER A 311 -13.08 16.09 -11.10
C SER A 311 -11.76 16.74 -11.54
N VAL A 312 -10.64 16.36 -10.92
CA VAL A 312 -9.30 16.84 -11.33
C VAL A 312 -8.94 16.32 -12.72
N ILE A 313 -9.16 15.03 -13.00
CA ILE A 313 -8.95 14.45 -14.34
C ILE A 313 -9.84 15.12 -15.37
N GLY A 314 -11.11 15.33 -15.04
CA GLY A 314 -12.08 16.03 -15.89
C GLY A 314 -11.63 17.45 -16.20
N TYR A 315 -11.15 18.20 -15.20
CA TYR A 315 -10.60 19.53 -15.40
C TYR A 315 -9.43 19.53 -16.40
N MET A 316 -8.45 18.64 -16.20
CA MET A 316 -7.34 18.48 -17.15
C MET A 316 -7.82 18.05 -18.55
N GLY A 317 -8.81 17.16 -18.61
CA GLY A 317 -9.44 16.71 -19.85
C GLY A 317 -10.13 17.85 -20.61
N THR A 318 -10.84 18.74 -19.91
CA THR A 318 -11.46 19.92 -20.54
C THR A 318 -10.41 20.87 -21.10
N LEU A 319 -9.32 21.14 -20.36
CA LEU A 319 -8.20 21.94 -20.87
C LEU A 319 -7.53 21.29 -22.07
N ALA A 320 -7.38 19.96 -22.05
CA ALA A 320 -6.81 19.22 -23.16
C ALA A 320 -7.70 19.27 -24.41
N LEU A 321 -9.03 19.13 -24.24
CA LEU A 321 -10.00 19.26 -25.32
C LEU A 321 -9.99 20.67 -25.92
N LEU A 322 -10.01 21.71 -25.08
CA LEU A 322 -9.91 23.11 -25.54
C LEU A 322 -8.60 23.35 -26.31
N SER A 323 -7.50 22.78 -25.81
CA SER A 323 -6.20 22.89 -26.46
C SER A 323 -6.15 22.13 -27.79
N PHE A 324 -6.78 20.95 -27.88
CA PHE A 324 -6.95 20.21 -29.13
C PHE A 324 -7.78 20.99 -30.15
N ILE A 325 -8.93 21.55 -29.75
CA ILE A 325 -9.79 22.36 -30.63
C ILE A 325 -9.01 23.58 -31.15
N ALA A 326 -8.30 24.29 -30.26
CA ALA A 326 -7.47 25.43 -30.65
C ALA A 326 -6.35 25.01 -31.62
N ALA A 327 -5.65 23.90 -31.33
CA ALA A 327 -4.60 23.38 -32.21
C ALA A 327 -5.15 22.99 -33.60
N PHE A 328 -6.30 22.33 -33.63
CA PHE A 328 -6.96 21.92 -34.86
C PHE A 328 -7.38 23.13 -35.72
N LEU A 329 -7.91 24.18 -35.11
CA LEU A 329 -8.23 25.44 -35.80
C LEU A 329 -6.98 26.14 -36.34
N ALA A 330 -5.85 25.99 -35.67
CA ALA A 330 -4.58 26.59 -36.08
C ALA A 330 -3.82 25.77 -37.14
N LYS A 331 -4.21 24.51 -37.40
CA LYS A 331 -3.44 23.56 -38.24
C LYS A 331 -3.25 24.03 -39.69
N ASP A 332 -4.21 24.79 -40.20
CA ASP A 332 -4.24 25.27 -41.59
C ASP A 332 -3.62 26.67 -41.74
N PHE A 333 -3.18 27.29 -40.63
CA PHE A 333 -2.43 28.52 -40.74
C PHE A 333 -1.06 28.23 -41.38
N PRO A 334 -0.57 29.15 -42.24
CA PRO A 334 0.82 29.14 -42.70
C PRO A 334 1.71 29.46 -41.49
N ASP A 335 1.87 28.47 -40.63
CA ASP A 335 2.53 28.60 -39.34
C ASP A 335 4.00 28.20 -39.52
N ARG A 336 4.88 28.94 -38.87
CA ARG A 336 6.32 28.74 -39.02
C ARG A 336 6.67 27.32 -38.59
N PHE A 337 7.23 26.54 -39.51
CA PHE A 337 7.69 25.16 -39.28
C PHE A 337 6.60 24.11 -38.96
N ASN A 338 5.36 24.29 -39.42
CA ASN A 338 4.24 23.36 -39.14
C ASN A 338 3.99 23.15 -37.64
N GLU A 339 4.27 24.15 -36.81
CA GLU A 339 4.20 24.05 -35.35
C GLU A 339 2.79 23.67 -34.85
N ALA A 340 1.74 24.32 -35.35
CA ALA A 340 0.36 23.98 -35.03
C ALA A 340 0.00 22.51 -35.34
N LYS A 341 0.54 21.94 -36.42
CA LYS A 341 0.32 20.54 -36.79
C LYS A 341 0.97 19.58 -35.78
N ASN A 342 2.19 19.89 -35.35
CA ASN A 342 2.89 19.11 -34.33
C ASN A 342 2.17 19.18 -32.98
N ILE A 343 1.67 20.36 -32.59
CA ILE A 343 0.87 20.52 -31.37
C ILE A 343 -0.44 19.73 -31.48
N THR A 344 -1.13 19.77 -32.63
CA THR A 344 -2.37 19.01 -32.85
C THR A 344 -2.14 17.52 -32.69
N PHE A 345 -1.09 16.98 -33.33
CA PHE A 345 -0.73 15.57 -33.21
C PHE A 345 -0.42 15.20 -31.75
N SER A 346 0.29 16.08 -31.04
CA SER A 346 0.60 15.88 -29.63
C SER A 346 -0.63 15.86 -28.73
N MET A 347 -1.57 16.79 -28.93
CA MET A 347 -2.81 16.89 -28.14
C MET A 347 -3.75 15.72 -28.46
N LEU A 348 -3.77 15.24 -29.70
CA LEU A 348 -4.49 14.02 -30.07
C LEU A 348 -3.92 12.79 -29.35
N GLY A 349 -2.59 12.61 -29.39
CA GLY A 349 -1.92 11.52 -28.67
C GLY A 349 -2.17 11.57 -27.18
N PHE A 350 -2.10 12.76 -26.59
CA PHE A 350 -2.46 13.00 -25.19
C PHE A 350 -3.90 12.56 -24.90
N GLY A 351 -4.88 13.01 -25.70
CA GLY A 351 -6.28 12.65 -25.52
C GLY A 351 -6.51 11.14 -25.60
N SER A 352 -5.86 10.45 -26.54
CA SER A 352 -5.94 8.99 -26.69
C SER A 352 -5.40 8.24 -25.47
N VAL A 353 -4.27 8.68 -24.90
CA VAL A 353 -3.69 8.08 -23.69
C VAL A 353 -4.65 8.19 -22.51
N TRP A 354 -5.20 9.38 -22.28
CA TRP A 354 -6.12 9.61 -21.16
C TRP A 354 -7.50 8.97 -21.39
N GLY A 355 -7.95 8.88 -22.64
CA GLY A 355 -9.14 8.11 -23.01
C GLY A 355 -8.99 6.62 -22.73
N ALA A 356 -7.81 6.04 -22.98
CA ALA A 356 -7.49 4.65 -22.67
C ALA A 356 -7.21 4.41 -21.19
N PHE A 357 -6.72 5.43 -20.47
CA PHE A 357 -6.46 5.34 -19.03
C PHE A 357 -7.70 5.00 -18.22
N VAL A 358 -8.85 5.64 -18.49
CA VAL A 358 -10.08 5.43 -17.70
C VAL A 358 -10.51 3.96 -17.67
N PRO A 359 -10.72 3.25 -18.81
CA PRO A 359 -11.08 1.84 -18.78
C PRO A 359 -9.96 0.95 -18.24
N ALA A 360 -8.69 1.28 -18.47
CA ALA A 360 -7.56 0.52 -17.94
C ALA A 360 -7.44 0.64 -16.41
N TYR A 361 -7.69 1.82 -15.84
CA TYR A 361 -7.74 2.08 -14.40
C TYR A 361 -8.87 1.27 -13.74
N LEU A 362 -10.08 1.32 -14.32
CA LEU A 362 -11.24 0.58 -13.80
C LEU A 362 -11.12 -0.94 -13.92
N SER A 363 -10.35 -1.44 -14.90
CA SER A 363 -10.15 -2.88 -15.12
C SER A 363 -8.96 -3.46 -14.36
N SER A 364 -8.06 -2.61 -13.86
CA SER A 364 -6.85 -3.04 -13.15
C SER A 364 -7.12 -3.16 -11.65
N THR A 365 -6.44 -4.09 -10.99
CA THR A 365 -6.53 -4.29 -9.54
C THR A 365 -5.13 -4.37 -8.92
N GLY A 366 -5.04 -4.06 -7.62
CA GLY A 366 -3.78 -4.10 -6.87
C GLY A 366 -2.71 -3.12 -7.39
N THR A 367 -1.45 -3.56 -7.39
CA THR A 367 -0.29 -2.72 -7.74
C THR A 367 -0.26 -2.26 -9.21
N LYS A 368 -1.00 -2.95 -10.10
CA LYS A 368 -1.03 -2.63 -11.54
C LYS A 368 -1.73 -1.30 -11.84
N VAL A 369 -2.70 -0.90 -11.01
CA VAL A 369 -3.43 0.38 -11.15
C VAL A 369 -2.45 1.56 -11.15
N VAL A 370 -1.53 1.56 -10.19
CA VAL A 370 -0.50 2.61 -10.04
C VAL A 370 0.45 2.62 -11.24
N ALA A 371 0.82 1.44 -11.76
CA ALA A 371 1.69 1.35 -12.94
C ALA A 371 1.02 1.89 -14.21
N VAL A 372 -0.28 1.62 -14.40
CA VAL A 372 -1.09 2.16 -15.52
C VAL A 372 -1.14 3.69 -15.45
N GLU A 373 -1.28 4.26 -14.27
CA GLU A 373 -1.27 5.72 -14.06
C GLU A 373 0.09 6.33 -14.41
N ILE A 374 1.18 5.77 -13.89
CA ILE A 374 2.54 6.22 -14.23
C ILE A 374 2.77 6.13 -15.74
N PHE A 375 2.37 5.04 -16.39
CA PHE A 375 2.52 4.87 -17.83
C PHE A 375 1.74 5.94 -18.61
N ALA A 376 0.51 6.24 -18.20
CA ALA A 376 -0.30 7.28 -18.82
C ALA A 376 0.37 8.67 -18.68
N ILE A 377 0.89 9.01 -17.50
CA ILE A 377 1.61 10.27 -17.25
C ILE A 377 2.88 10.36 -18.10
N LEU A 378 3.74 9.33 -18.06
CA LEU A 378 5.00 9.32 -18.80
C LEU A 378 4.79 9.39 -20.30
N SER A 379 3.88 8.57 -20.85
CA SER A 379 3.64 8.52 -22.30
C SER A 379 3.05 9.81 -22.84
N SER A 380 2.08 10.40 -22.15
CA SER A 380 1.46 11.67 -22.56
C SER A 380 2.43 12.85 -22.43
N ALA A 381 3.22 12.94 -21.36
CA ALA A 381 4.27 13.96 -21.22
C ALA A 381 5.42 13.78 -22.23
N ALA A 382 5.83 12.54 -22.51
CA ALA A 382 6.81 12.23 -23.54
C ALA A 382 6.30 12.59 -24.95
N GLY A 383 5.01 12.37 -25.22
CA GLY A 383 4.34 12.82 -26.44
C GLY A 383 4.43 14.33 -26.62
N LEU A 384 4.11 15.11 -25.58
CA LEU A 384 4.26 16.57 -25.55
C LEU A 384 5.71 17.01 -25.80
N LEU A 385 6.67 16.39 -25.11
CA LEU A 385 8.08 16.68 -25.27
C LEU A 385 8.56 16.41 -26.70
N GLY A 386 8.31 15.21 -27.20
CA GLY A 386 8.74 14.74 -28.51
C GLY A 386 8.11 15.57 -29.62
N CYS A 387 6.79 15.70 -29.66
CA CYS A 387 6.12 16.37 -30.77
C CYS A 387 6.42 17.88 -30.83
N ILE A 388 6.51 18.55 -29.68
CA ILE A 388 6.64 20.03 -29.64
C ILE A 388 8.11 20.48 -29.74
N PHE A 389 9.05 19.74 -29.14
CA PHE A 389 10.44 20.19 -29.02
C PHE A 389 11.41 19.44 -29.93
N PHE A 390 11.19 18.15 -30.23
CA PHE A 390 12.11 17.40 -31.10
C PHE A 390 12.30 18.04 -32.49
N PRO A 391 11.24 18.51 -33.20
CA PRO A 391 11.42 19.19 -34.48
C PRO A 391 12.27 20.47 -34.38
N LYS A 392 12.18 21.17 -33.24
CA LYS A 392 12.93 22.43 -33.01
C LYS A 392 14.40 22.15 -32.71
N CYS A 393 14.68 21.15 -31.88
CA CYS A 393 16.04 20.70 -31.62
C CYS A 393 16.69 20.17 -32.92
N TYR A 394 15.95 19.42 -33.73
CA TYR A 394 16.40 18.97 -35.05
C TYR A 394 16.84 20.14 -35.93
N ILE A 395 16.02 21.18 -36.04
CA ILE A 395 16.38 22.36 -36.85
C ILE A 395 17.59 23.09 -36.27
N ILE A 396 17.67 23.27 -34.95
CA ILE A 396 18.78 23.98 -34.30
C ILE A 396 20.13 23.30 -34.56
N PHE A 397 20.19 21.95 -34.53
CA PHE A 397 21.45 21.22 -34.67
C PHE A 397 21.77 20.75 -36.10
N LEU A 398 20.76 20.23 -36.82
CA LEU A 398 20.97 19.54 -38.09
C LEU A 398 20.62 20.40 -39.31
N ARG A 399 19.88 21.50 -39.11
CA ARG A 399 19.48 22.43 -40.18
C ARG A 399 19.62 23.91 -39.77
N PRO A 400 20.82 24.36 -39.33
CA PRO A 400 21.04 25.74 -38.88
C PRO A 400 20.76 26.80 -39.97
N GLU A 401 20.79 26.42 -41.26
CA GLU A 401 20.45 27.28 -42.40
C GLU A 401 19.01 27.81 -42.34
N LEU A 402 18.09 27.07 -41.72
CA LEU A 402 16.69 27.47 -41.49
C LEU A 402 16.50 28.35 -40.24
N ASN A 403 17.59 28.66 -39.52
CA ASN A 403 17.61 29.49 -38.32
C ASN A 403 18.07 30.93 -38.61
N THR A 404 17.84 31.42 -39.83
CA THR A 404 18.17 32.79 -40.26
C THR A 404 16.90 33.65 -40.32
N ARG A 405 17.00 34.96 -40.08
CA ARG A 405 15.82 35.87 -40.10
C ARG A 405 15.12 35.86 -41.46
N ASP A 406 15.89 35.78 -42.55
CA ASP A 406 15.38 35.82 -43.91
C ASP A 406 14.58 34.56 -44.27
N SER A 407 15.05 33.37 -43.85
CA SER A 407 14.32 32.11 -44.04
C SER A 407 13.04 32.00 -43.20
N ILE A 408 12.94 32.76 -42.11
CA ILE A 408 11.79 32.83 -41.20
C ILE A 408 10.74 33.85 -41.65
N MET A 409 11.11 34.82 -42.48
CA MET A 409 10.21 35.86 -43.00
C MET A 409 9.73 35.61 -44.44
N HIS A 410 10.48 34.85 -45.25
CA HIS A 410 10.15 34.59 -46.67
C HIS A 410 9.35 33.30 -46.93
N LYS A 411 8.80 32.66 -45.90
CA LYS A 411 8.02 31.43 -46.00
C LYS A 411 6.84 31.50 -45.06
#